data_AF-A0A257LNS0-F1
#
_entry.id   AF-A0A257LNS0-F1
#
_cell.length_a   1.000
_cell.length_b   1.000
_cell.length_c   1.000
_cell.angle_alpha   90.00
_cell.angle_beta   90.00
_cell.angle_gamma   90.00
#
_symmetry.space_group_name_H-M   'P 1'
#
loop_
_entity.id
_entity.type
_entity.pdbx_description
1 polymer ?
#
loop_
_entity_poly.entity_id
_entity_poly.type
_entity_poly.pdbx_seq_one_letter_code
_entity_poly.pdbx_strand_id
1 'polypeptide(L)'
;MSKPLTLRTKLMAAFGAMLALMLLMAALAWRNADAAHGGFAHFVKDDTRRMALANDVLDAANARAIGARNLVLAASPADRDTEVRAVDAAQQKLDKTLAELQRMVAGDGTADEKRLLDAMLSVEAGYVTVAKDIVAKARAGQRDEAITRMNAECKPKLAALLAAANAFLEDAMKVAHASVDAAEKDFQANTRMLLAALAVAAVAATVMGVWITRDIMGALGAEPQALGDAALRVAQGDLSPVRGGASARPGSVLASLGRMQQALAQVVGSVRNTSDSIATGSAQIATGNADLSQRTEEQASSLQLTASTMEELTTIVRQNADTAQQANQLASAATLAAEEGGEVVGRVVATMDGIAQASRKIA
;
A
#
# COMPACT_ATOMS: atom_id res chain seq x y z
N MET A 1 16.29 10.69 -18.95
CA MET A 1 16.26 9.82 -17.75
C MET A 1 15.09 10.24 -16.87
N SER A 2 13.98 9.50 -16.89
CA SER A 2 12.84 9.74 -16.01
C SER A 2 13.23 9.47 -14.55
N LYS A 3 12.99 10.43 -13.64
CA LYS A 3 13.19 10.21 -12.19
C LYS A 3 12.40 8.97 -11.75
N PRO A 4 12.96 8.08 -10.92
CA PRO A 4 12.22 6.94 -10.41
C PRO A 4 10.99 7.44 -9.63
N LEU A 5 9.82 6.89 -9.96
CA LEU A 5 8.56 7.21 -9.28
C LEU A 5 8.71 6.97 -7.77
N THR A 6 8.19 7.89 -6.95
CA THR A 6 8.17 7.71 -5.49
C THR A 6 7.31 6.52 -5.11
N LEU A 7 7.63 5.88 -3.97
CA LEU A 7 6.84 4.75 -3.45
C LEU A 7 5.36 5.10 -3.28
N ARG A 8 5.08 6.32 -2.79
CA ARG A 8 3.72 6.85 -2.66
C ARG A 8 2.99 6.87 -4.00
N THR A 9 3.63 7.40 -5.06
CA THR A 9 3.03 7.45 -6.40
C THR A 9 2.77 6.06 -6.97
N LYS A 10 3.70 5.11 -6.77
CA LYS A 10 3.53 3.72 -7.22
C LYS A 10 2.34 3.04 -6.54
N LEU A 11 2.21 3.17 -5.22
CA LEU A 11 1.09 2.61 -4.47
C LEU A 11 -0.24 3.26 -4.87
N MET A 12 -0.29 4.59 -4.95
CA MET A 12 -1.51 5.29 -5.38
C MET A 12 -1.92 4.93 -6.82
N ALA A 13 -0.96 4.79 -7.74
CA ALA A 13 -1.24 4.35 -9.10
C ALA A 13 -1.77 2.91 -9.14
N ALA A 14 -1.20 2.02 -8.33
CA ALA A 14 -1.61 0.61 -8.28
C ALA A 14 -3.01 0.42 -7.71
N PHE A 15 -3.28 0.99 -6.53
CA PHE A 15 -4.62 0.96 -5.94
C PHE A 15 -5.63 1.72 -6.78
N GLY A 16 -5.24 2.85 -7.37
CA GLY A 16 -6.07 3.62 -8.29
C GLY A 16 -6.44 2.83 -9.55
N ALA A 17 -5.49 2.12 -10.16
CA ALA A 17 -5.74 1.24 -11.30
C ALA A 17 -6.67 0.08 -10.93
N MET A 18 -6.48 -0.54 -9.76
CA MET A 18 -7.33 -1.63 -9.27
C MET A 18 -8.77 -1.14 -9.03
N LEU A 19 -8.93 0.03 -8.41
CA LEU A 19 -10.24 0.65 -8.19
C LEU A 19 -10.92 1.03 -9.51
N ALA A 20 -10.19 1.63 -10.45
CA ALA A 20 -10.71 1.95 -11.78
C ALA A 20 -11.18 0.70 -12.52
N LEU A 21 -10.43 -0.41 -12.40
CA LEU A 21 -10.79 -1.68 -13.00
C LEU A 21 -12.04 -2.29 -12.34
N MET A 22 -12.16 -2.23 -11.00
CA MET A 22 -13.39 -2.63 -10.30
C MET A 22 -14.61 -1.82 -10.75
N LEU A 23 -14.48 -0.50 -10.88
CA LEU A 23 -15.55 0.37 -11.36
C LEU A 23 -15.94 0.04 -12.81
N LEU A 24 -14.95 -0.24 -13.66
CA LEU A 24 -15.19 -0.65 -15.05
C LEU A 24 -15.95 -1.99 -15.11
N MET A 25 -15.57 -2.97 -14.29
CA MET A 25 -16.31 -4.25 -14.18
C MET A 25 -17.73 -4.04 -13.67
N ALA A 26 -17.92 -3.19 -12.67
CA ALA A 26 -19.25 -2.86 -12.15
C ALA A 26 -20.13 -2.21 -13.22
N ALA A 27 -19.58 -1.29 -14.02
CA ALA A 27 -20.28 -0.65 -15.13
C ALA A 27 -20.64 -1.65 -16.25
N LEU A 28 -19.74 -2.56 -16.60
CA LEU A 28 -20.01 -3.64 -17.57
C LEU A 28 -21.09 -4.59 -17.07
N ALA A 29 -21.02 -5.01 -15.81
CA ALA A 29 -22.03 -5.87 -15.19
C ALA A 29 -23.40 -5.19 -15.15
N TRP A 30 -23.44 -3.89 -14.79
CA TRP A 30 -24.66 -3.10 -14.78
C TRP A 30 -25.30 -3.01 -16.17
N ARG A 31 -24.50 -2.68 -17.20
CA ARG A 31 -24.97 -2.61 -18.58
C ARG A 31 -25.53 -3.94 -19.08
N ASN A 32 -24.90 -5.06 -18.72
CA ASN A 32 -25.37 -6.39 -19.08
C ASN A 32 -26.70 -6.74 -18.38
N ALA A 33 -26.85 -6.37 -17.11
CA ALA A 33 -28.08 -6.57 -16.36
C ALA A 33 -29.23 -5.72 -16.93
N ASP A 34 -28.95 -4.47 -17.32
CA ASP A 34 -29.93 -3.56 -17.93
C ASP A 34 -30.41 -4.08 -19.29
N ALA A 35 -29.50 -4.55 -20.14
CA ALA A 35 -29.83 -5.16 -21.43
C ALA A 35 -30.69 -6.42 -21.26
N ALA A 36 -30.33 -7.30 -20.31
CA ALA A 36 -31.12 -8.50 -20.00
C ALA A 36 -32.52 -8.15 -19.46
N HIS A 37 -32.61 -7.12 -18.61
CA HIS A 37 -33.89 -6.63 -18.11
C HIS A 37 -34.77 -6.06 -19.21
N GLY A 38 -34.21 -5.27 -20.13
CA GLY A 38 -34.91 -4.72 -21.29
C GLY A 38 -35.47 -5.81 -22.21
N GLY A 39 -34.64 -6.80 -22.56
CA GLY A 39 -35.07 -7.93 -23.38
C GLY A 39 -36.17 -8.78 -22.72
N PHE A 40 -36.04 -9.05 -21.42
CA PHE A 40 -37.09 -9.77 -20.68
C PHE A 40 -38.39 -8.97 -20.58
N ALA A 41 -38.30 -7.67 -20.33
CA ALA A 41 -39.48 -6.81 -20.25
C ALA A 41 -40.22 -6.73 -21.59
N HIS A 42 -39.48 -6.68 -22.70
CA HIS A 42 -40.01 -6.71 -24.07
C HIS A 42 -40.69 -8.05 -24.37
N PHE A 43 -40.04 -9.17 -24.07
CA PHE A 43 -40.63 -10.50 -24.22
C PHE A 43 -41.95 -10.64 -23.44
N VAL A 44 -41.97 -10.26 -22.16
CA VAL A 44 -43.17 -10.39 -21.32
C VAL A 44 -44.26 -9.39 -21.74
N LYS A 45 -43.94 -8.14 -22.01
CA LYS A 45 -44.96 -7.11 -22.29
C LYS A 45 -45.49 -7.16 -23.71
N ASP A 46 -44.65 -7.52 -24.68
CA ASP A 46 -44.96 -7.38 -26.10
C ASP A 46 -45.16 -8.75 -26.75
N ASP A 47 -44.17 -9.64 -26.72
CA ASP A 47 -44.25 -10.96 -27.39
C ASP A 47 -45.36 -11.83 -26.79
N THR A 48 -45.38 -12.00 -25.46
CA THR A 48 -46.42 -12.82 -24.82
C THR A 48 -47.81 -12.19 -24.91
N ARG A 49 -47.90 -10.85 -24.94
CA ARG A 49 -49.17 -10.16 -25.12
C ARG A 49 -49.72 -10.35 -26.52
N ARG A 50 -48.89 -10.29 -27.57
CA ARG A 50 -49.30 -10.62 -28.95
C ARG A 50 -49.82 -12.04 -29.08
N MET A 51 -49.13 -13.02 -28.49
CA MET A 51 -49.58 -14.42 -28.47
C MET A 51 -50.91 -14.60 -27.72
N ALA A 52 -51.09 -13.90 -26.59
CA ALA A 52 -52.35 -13.91 -25.85
C ALA A 52 -53.49 -13.30 -26.67
N LEU A 53 -53.25 -12.17 -27.35
CA LEU A 53 -54.24 -11.52 -28.22
C LEU A 53 -54.63 -12.40 -29.41
N ALA A 54 -53.67 -13.10 -30.03
CA ALA A 54 -53.96 -14.04 -31.11
C ALA A 54 -54.83 -15.23 -30.65
N ASN A 55 -54.60 -15.74 -29.43
CA ASN A 55 -55.51 -16.73 -28.83
C ASN A 55 -56.88 -16.13 -28.53
N ASP A 56 -56.95 -14.90 -28.00
CA ASP A 56 -58.22 -14.20 -27.77
C ASP A 56 -59.03 -14.00 -29.06
N VAL A 57 -58.37 -13.82 -30.21
CA VAL A 57 -59.01 -13.80 -31.55
C VAL A 57 -59.67 -15.15 -31.86
N LEU A 58 -58.96 -16.26 -31.65
CA LEU A 58 -59.49 -17.62 -31.84
C LEU A 58 -60.72 -17.85 -30.96
N ASP A 59 -60.63 -17.49 -29.68
CA ASP A 59 -61.71 -17.65 -28.71
C ASP A 59 -62.93 -16.79 -29.08
N ALA A 60 -62.73 -15.52 -29.43
CA ALA A 60 -63.82 -14.62 -29.80
C ALA A 60 -64.48 -15.03 -31.12
N ALA A 61 -63.69 -15.47 -32.11
CA ALA A 61 -64.21 -15.99 -33.37
C ALA A 61 -65.07 -17.24 -33.17
N ASN A 62 -64.61 -18.18 -32.33
CA ASN A 62 -65.37 -19.38 -31.97
C ASN A 62 -66.64 -19.04 -31.18
N ALA A 63 -66.56 -18.16 -30.17
CA ALA A 63 -67.72 -17.72 -29.40
C ALA A 63 -68.79 -17.08 -30.30
N ARG A 64 -68.37 -16.22 -31.23
CA ARG A 64 -69.26 -15.60 -32.22
C ARG A 64 -69.92 -16.64 -33.13
N ALA A 65 -69.16 -17.63 -33.61
CA ALA A 65 -69.69 -18.71 -34.43
C ALA A 65 -70.71 -19.59 -33.66
N ILE A 66 -70.43 -19.90 -32.39
CA ILE A 66 -71.34 -20.64 -31.51
C ILE A 66 -72.64 -19.84 -31.30
N GLY A 67 -72.53 -18.55 -30.98
CA GLY A 67 -73.70 -17.68 -30.82
C GLY A 67 -74.53 -17.57 -32.09
N ALA A 68 -73.88 -17.43 -33.27
CA ALA A 68 -74.58 -17.38 -34.55
C ALA A 68 -75.32 -18.69 -34.84
N ARG A 69 -74.71 -19.84 -34.54
CA ARG A 69 -75.34 -21.16 -34.66
C ARG A 69 -76.54 -21.28 -33.72
N ASN A 70 -76.37 -20.93 -32.44
CA ASN A 70 -77.43 -21.02 -31.44
C ASN A 70 -78.60 -20.10 -31.78
N LEU A 71 -78.33 -18.89 -32.30
CA LEU A 71 -79.34 -17.96 -32.80
C LEU A 71 -80.23 -18.58 -33.88
N VAL A 72 -79.64 -19.31 -34.83
CA VAL A 72 -80.38 -20.01 -35.90
C VAL A 72 -81.19 -21.19 -35.35
N LEU A 73 -80.73 -21.82 -34.27
CA LEU A 73 -81.40 -22.95 -33.62
C LEU A 73 -82.49 -22.52 -32.62
N ALA A 74 -82.43 -21.28 -32.12
CA ALA A 74 -83.32 -20.74 -31.10
C ALA A 74 -84.81 -20.80 -31.51
N ALA A 75 -85.62 -21.39 -30.64
CA ALA A 75 -87.03 -21.62 -30.87
C ALA A 75 -87.88 -20.37 -30.55
N SER A 76 -87.57 -19.69 -29.43
CA SER A 76 -88.33 -18.52 -28.98
C SER A 76 -87.67 -17.18 -29.36
N PRO A 77 -88.45 -16.09 -29.48
CA PRO A 77 -87.89 -14.75 -29.67
C PRO A 77 -86.95 -14.31 -28.54
N ALA A 78 -87.24 -14.69 -27.29
CA ALA A 78 -86.41 -14.35 -26.13
C ALA A 78 -85.04 -15.04 -26.17
N ASP A 79 -84.98 -16.29 -26.61
CA ASP A 79 -83.72 -17.01 -26.82
C ASP A 79 -82.92 -16.37 -27.95
N ARG A 80 -83.57 -15.98 -29.05
CA ARG A 80 -82.91 -15.27 -30.17
C ARG A 80 -82.27 -13.96 -29.72
N ASP A 81 -82.96 -13.15 -28.93
CA ASP A 81 -82.39 -11.90 -28.41
C ASP A 81 -81.18 -12.15 -27.50
N THR A 82 -81.18 -13.24 -26.74
CA THR A 82 -80.05 -13.64 -25.91
C THR A 82 -78.84 -14.04 -26.76
N GLU A 83 -79.06 -14.85 -27.79
CA GLU A 83 -77.98 -15.28 -28.69
C GLU A 83 -77.45 -14.11 -29.54
N VAL A 84 -78.28 -13.14 -29.93
CA VAL A 84 -77.78 -11.93 -30.61
C VAL A 84 -76.88 -11.14 -29.67
N ARG A 85 -77.26 -10.94 -28.41
CA ARG A 85 -76.38 -10.27 -27.43
C ARG A 85 -75.03 -10.99 -27.29
N ALA A 86 -75.03 -12.32 -27.29
CA ALA A 86 -73.80 -13.11 -27.23
C ALA A 86 -72.94 -12.93 -28.49
N VAL A 87 -73.55 -12.93 -29.68
CA VAL A 87 -72.85 -12.66 -30.95
C VAL A 87 -72.26 -11.25 -30.98
N ASP A 88 -73.02 -10.24 -30.58
CA ASP A 88 -72.58 -8.85 -30.55
C ASP A 88 -71.45 -8.65 -29.53
N ALA A 89 -71.54 -9.28 -28.35
CA ALA A 89 -70.47 -9.25 -27.35
C ALA A 89 -69.18 -9.91 -27.87
N ALA A 90 -69.29 -11.06 -28.53
CA ALA A 90 -68.15 -11.73 -29.14
C ALA A 90 -67.53 -10.92 -30.28
N GLN A 91 -68.36 -10.27 -31.12
CA GLN A 91 -67.89 -9.33 -32.14
C GLN A 91 -67.13 -8.16 -31.52
N GLN A 92 -67.68 -7.52 -30.49
CA GLN A 92 -67.02 -6.41 -29.81
C GLN A 92 -65.71 -6.82 -29.16
N LYS A 93 -65.63 -8.03 -28.58
CA LYS A 93 -64.37 -8.57 -28.06
C LYS A 93 -63.36 -8.70 -29.20
N LEU A 94 -63.75 -9.33 -30.31
CA LEU A 94 -62.89 -9.55 -31.47
C LEU A 94 -62.37 -8.23 -32.06
N ASP A 95 -63.25 -7.24 -32.27
CA ASP A 95 -62.88 -5.92 -32.79
C ASP A 95 -61.85 -5.21 -31.90
N LYS A 96 -62.05 -5.27 -30.57
CA LYS A 96 -61.12 -4.69 -29.59
C LYS A 96 -59.77 -5.42 -29.61
N THR A 97 -59.79 -6.75 -29.61
CA THR A 97 -58.58 -7.58 -29.63
C THR A 97 -57.77 -7.34 -30.91
N LEU A 98 -58.42 -7.31 -32.08
CA LEU A 98 -57.76 -7.02 -33.35
C LEU A 98 -57.19 -5.60 -33.41
N ALA A 99 -57.90 -4.61 -32.88
CA ALA A 99 -57.39 -3.24 -32.81
C ALA A 99 -56.17 -3.10 -31.89
N GLU A 100 -56.16 -3.80 -30.75
CA GLU A 100 -54.99 -3.85 -29.87
C GLU A 100 -53.81 -4.56 -30.54
N LEU A 101 -54.06 -5.73 -31.14
CA LEU A 101 -53.03 -6.49 -31.85
C LEU A 101 -52.43 -5.67 -33.00
N GLN A 102 -53.25 -4.94 -33.76
CA GLN A 102 -52.79 -4.06 -34.82
C GLN A 102 -51.92 -2.92 -34.32
N ARG A 103 -52.22 -2.32 -33.16
CA ARG A 103 -51.37 -1.28 -32.56
C ARG A 103 -50.01 -1.84 -32.15
N MET A 104 -49.98 -3.02 -31.52
CA MET A 104 -48.74 -3.65 -31.07
C MET A 104 -47.86 -4.05 -32.26
N VAL A 105 -48.45 -4.70 -33.26
CA VAL A 105 -47.75 -5.13 -34.49
C VAL A 105 -47.29 -3.91 -35.32
N ALA A 106 -48.02 -2.80 -35.31
CA ALA A 106 -47.56 -1.58 -35.98
C ALA A 106 -46.29 -0.98 -35.35
N GLY A 107 -46.16 -1.06 -34.02
CA GLY A 107 -45.00 -0.53 -33.29
C GLY A 107 -43.74 -1.38 -33.43
N ASP A 108 -43.85 -2.68 -33.16
CA ASP A 108 -42.72 -3.60 -33.01
C ASP A 108 -42.94 -4.96 -33.72
N GLY A 109 -43.96 -5.05 -34.57
CA GLY A 109 -44.19 -6.24 -35.38
C GLY A 109 -43.09 -6.45 -36.42
N THR A 110 -42.68 -7.71 -36.57
CA THR A 110 -41.88 -8.18 -37.69
C THR A 110 -42.63 -8.03 -39.02
N ALA A 111 -41.91 -8.14 -40.14
CA ALA A 111 -42.53 -8.07 -41.46
C ALA A 111 -43.55 -9.20 -41.69
N ASP A 112 -43.28 -10.39 -41.15
CA ASP A 112 -44.19 -11.53 -41.27
C ASP A 112 -45.43 -11.39 -40.37
N GLU A 113 -45.28 -10.93 -39.12
CA GLU A 113 -46.43 -10.63 -38.26
C GLU A 113 -47.35 -9.58 -38.89
N LYS A 114 -46.79 -8.52 -39.49
CA LYS A 114 -47.57 -7.49 -40.22
C LYS A 114 -48.35 -8.10 -41.37
N ARG A 115 -47.68 -8.91 -42.21
CA ARG A 115 -48.30 -9.59 -43.36
C ARG A 115 -49.39 -10.57 -42.93
N LEU A 116 -49.15 -11.35 -41.88
CA LEU A 116 -50.10 -12.33 -41.35
C LEU A 116 -51.32 -11.64 -40.70
N LEU A 117 -51.09 -10.54 -39.99
CA LEU A 117 -52.17 -9.72 -39.44
C LEU A 117 -53.04 -9.12 -40.55
N ASP A 118 -52.44 -8.55 -41.59
CA ASP A 118 -53.20 -7.99 -42.73
C ASP A 118 -54.07 -9.05 -43.41
N ALA A 119 -53.52 -10.26 -43.60
CA ALA A 119 -54.28 -11.39 -44.12
C ALA A 119 -55.44 -11.77 -43.19
N MET A 120 -55.22 -11.82 -41.87
CA MET A 120 -56.25 -12.11 -40.89
C MET A 120 -57.36 -11.04 -40.89
N LEU A 121 -57.01 -9.75 -40.94
CA LEU A 121 -57.97 -8.63 -41.03
C LEU A 121 -58.80 -8.70 -42.32
N SER A 122 -58.17 -9.05 -43.45
CA SER A 122 -58.87 -9.24 -44.73
C SER A 122 -59.90 -10.36 -44.67
N VAL A 123 -59.53 -11.51 -44.06
CA VAL A 123 -60.45 -12.63 -43.87
C VAL A 123 -61.60 -12.26 -42.92
N GLU A 124 -61.30 -11.56 -41.82
CA GLU A 124 -62.31 -11.10 -40.86
C GLU A 124 -63.32 -10.14 -41.50
N ALA A 125 -62.88 -9.19 -42.34
CA ALA A 125 -63.77 -8.27 -43.06
C ALA A 125 -64.77 -9.03 -43.97
N GLY A 126 -64.32 -10.12 -44.58
CA GLY A 126 -65.18 -11.03 -45.36
C GLY A 126 -66.11 -11.86 -44.49
N TYR A 127 -65.65 -12.31 -43.31
CA TYR A 127 -66.44 -13.10 -42.37
C TYR A 127 -67.57 -12.28 -41.73
N VAL A 128 -67.25 -11.09 -41.21
CA VAL A 128 -68.20 -10.27 -40.44
C VAL A 128 -69.43 -9.89 -41.27
N THR A 129 -69.24 -9.66 -42.57
CA THR A 129 -70.33 -9.38 -43.52
C THR A 129 -71.31 -10.54 -43.60
N VAL A 130 -70.81 -11.78 -43.71
CA VAL A 130 -71.65 -12.99 -43.76
C VAL A 130 -72.31 -13.25 -42.41
N ALA A 131 -71.58 -13.07 -41.31
CA ALA A 131 -72.11 -13.26 -39.96
C ALA A 131 -73.26 -12.29 -39.64
N LYS A 132 -73.13 -11.00 -39.99
CA LYS A 132 -74.19 -9.99 -39.80
C LYS A 132 -75.44 -10.32 -40.61
N ASP A 133 -75.27 -10.78 -41.85
CA ASP A 133 -76.40 -11.19 -42.69
C ASP A 133 -77.13 -12.42 -42.12
N ILE A 134 -76.40 -13.42 -41.59
CA ILE A 134 -77.00 -14.56 -40.89
C ILE A 134 -77.79 -14.11 -39.66
N VAL A 135 -77.26 -13.19 -38.86
CA VAL A 135 -77.96 -12.61 -37.71
C VAL A 135 -79.24 -11.89 -38.15
N ALA A 136 -79.18 -11.11 -39.22
CA ALA A 136 -80.34 -10.40 -39.76
C ALA A 136 -81.43 -11.38 -40.25
N LYS A 137 -81.05 -12.41 -41.02
CA LYS A 137 -81.96 -13.46 -41.50
C LYS A 137 -82.59 -14.24 -40.34
N ALA A 138 -81.80 -14.61 -39.34
CA ALA A 138 -82.30 -15.32 -38.17
C ALA A 138 -83.27 -14.47 -37.34
N ARG A 139 -83.01 -13.16 -37.18
CA ARG A 139 -83.95 -12.21 -36.56
C ARG A 139 -85.25 -12.05 -37.36
N ALA A 140 -85.16 -12.08 -38.69
CA ALA A 140 -86.30 -12.01 -39.59
C ALA A 140 -87.11 -13.33 -39.69
N GLY A 141 -86.69 -14.38 -38.98
CA GLY A 141 -87.34 -15.71 -39.03
C GLY A 141 -87.00 -16.53 -40.26
N GLN A 142 -86.08 -16.07 -41.11
CA GLN A 142 -85.63 -16.74 -42.34
C GLN A 142 -84.59 -17.85 -42.03
N ARG A 143 -85.03 -18.87 -41.29
CA ARG A 143 -84.13 -19.91 -40.75
C ARG A 143 -83.41 -20.72 -41.82
N ASP A 144 -84.10 -21.18 -42.86
CA ASP A 144 -83.49 -22.04 -43.88
C ASP A 144 -82.45 -21.30 -44.73
N GLU A 145 -82.70 -20.03 -45.03
CA GLU A 145 -81.74 -19.16 -45.69
C GLU A 145 -80.51 -18.91 -44.79
N ALA A 146 -80.71 -18.67 -43.49
CA ALA A 146 -79.63 -18.51 -42.54
C ALA A 146 -78.77 -19.78 -42.41
N ILE A 147 -79.39 -20.97 -42.38
CA ILE A 147 -78.68 -22.27 -42.36
C ILE A 147 -77.87 -22.46 -43.65
N THR A 148 -78.49 -22.20 -44.80
CA THR A 148 -77.84 -22.37 -46.11
C THR A 148 -76.60 -21.49 -46.20
N ARG A 149 -76.72 -20.21 -45.84
CA ARG A 149 -75.61 -19.25 -45.85
C ARG A 149 -74.55 -19.55 -44.79
N MET A 150 -74.97 -20.02 -43.62
CA MET A 150 -74.05 -20.48 -42.57
C MET A 150 -73.17 -21.64 -43.08
N ASN A 151 -73.76 -22.62 -43.75
CA ASN A 151 -73.03 -23.78 -44.26
C ASN A 151 -72.17 -23.45 -45.49
N ALA A 152 -72.71 -22.69 -46.44
CA ALA A 152 -72.06 -22.41 -47.72
C ALA A 152 -70.94 -21.36 -47.59
N GLU A 153 -71.12 -20.33 -46.75
CA GLU A 153 -70.22 -19.18 -46.72
C GLU A 153 -69.59 -18.92 -45.34
N CYS A 154 -70.34 -19.09 -44.25
CA CYS A 154 -69.82 -18.76 -42.91
C CYS A 154 -68.77 -19.79 -42.43
N LYS A 155 -69.08 -21.09 -42.51
CA LYS A 155 -68.15 -22.16 -42.10
C LYS A 155 -66.79 -22.11 -42.81
N PRO A 156 -66.68 -22.00 -44.14
CA PRO A 156 -65.38 -21.91 -44.80
C PRO A 156 -64.63 -20.62 -44.42
N LYS A 157 -65.33 -19.49 -44.25
CA LYS A 157 -64.70 -18.25 -43.78
C LYS A 157 -64.24 -18.34 -42.32
N LEU A 158 -64.97 -19.03 -41.45
CA LEU A 158 -64.53 -19.31 -40.08
C LEU A 158 -63.23 -20.11 -40.09
N ALA A 159 -63.19 -21.19 -40.88
CA ALA A 159 -62.00 -22.02 -41.01
C ALA A 159 -60.80 -21.21 -41.52
N ALA A 160 -61.02 -20.33 -42.50
CA ALA A 160 -59.99 -19.42 -42.99
C ALA A 160 -59.52 -18.42 -41.92
N LEU A 161 -60.43 -17.88 -41.10
CA LEU A 161 -60.08 -16.95 -40.01
C LEU A 161 -59.27 -17.64 -38.92
N LEU A 162 -59.71 -18.83 -38.49
CA LEU A 162 -58.98 -19.63 -37.50
C LEU A 162 -57.60 -20.06 -38.03
N ALA A 163 -57.50 -20.41 -39.32
CA ALA A 163 -56.22 -20.72 -39.95
C ALA A 163 -55.29 -19.50 -39.99
N ALA A 164 -55.81 -18.31 -40.33
CA ALA A 164 -55.02 -17.07 -40.33
C ALA A 164 -54.54 -16.69 -38.92
N ALA A 165 -55.41 -16.81 -37.91
CA ALA A 165 -55.06 -16.55 -36.51
C ALA A 165 -54.03 -17.55 -35.97
N ASN A 166 -54.15 -18.84 -36.31
CA ASN A 166 -53.15 -19.85 -35.97
C ASN A 166 -51.81 -19.59 -36.66
N ALA A 167 -51.81 -19.21 -37.95
CA ALA A 167 -50.57 -18.88 -38.65
C ALA A 167 -49.86 -17.68 -38.03
N PHE A 168 -50.60 -16.65 -37.62
CA PHE A 168 -50.06 -15.53 -36.86
C PHE A 168 -49.49 -15.99 -35.51
N LEU A 169 -50.24 -16.82 -34.76
CA LEU A 169 -49.80 -17.33 -33.46
C LEU A 169 -48.53 -18.17 -33.57
N GLU A 170 -48.43 -19.06 -34.55
CA GLU A 170 -47.22 -19.85 -34.82
C GLU A 170 -46.01 -18.98 -35.12
N ASP A 171 -46.19 -17.89 -35.87
CA ASP A 171 -45.12 -16.95 -36.18
C ASP A 171 -44.69 -16.16 -34.93
N ALA A 172 -45.66 -15.65 -34.15
CA ALA A 172 -45.39 -14.98 -32.88
C ALA A 172 -44.63 -15.91 -31.89
N MET A 173 -44.98 -17.20 -31.84
CA MET A 173 -44.23 -18.18 -31.05
C MET A 173 -42.79 -18.40 -31.56
N LYS A 174 -42.56 -18.37 -32.88
CA LYS A 174 -41.21 -18.48 -33.46
C LYS A 174 -40.37 -17.25 -33.12
N VAL A 175 -40.94 -16.06 -33.23
CA VAL A 175 -40.29 -14.80 -32.83
C VAL A 175 -39.92 -14.82 -31.35
N ALA A 176 -40.86 -15.23 -30.49
CA ALA A 176 -40.63 -15.37 -29.06
C ALA A 176 -39.49 -16.35 -28.72
N HIS A 177 -39.46 -17.54 -29.34
CA HIS A 177 -38.36 -18.49 -29.16
C HIS A 177 -37.01 -17.95 -29.67
N ALA A 178 -37.00 -17.31 -30.84
CA ALA A 178 -35.78 -16.71 -31.37
C ALA A 178 -35.23 -15.60 -30.47
N SER A 179 -36.11 -14.83 -29.81
CA SER A 179 -35.76 -13.82 -28.80
C SER A 179 -35.10 -14.45 -27.58
N VAL A 180 -35.65 -15.57 -27.07
CA VAL A 180 -35.06 -16.33 -25.96
C VAL A 180 -33.69 -16.90 -26.34
N ASP A 181 -33.56 -17.52 -27.52
CA ASP A 181 -32.28 -18.08 -28.00
C ASP A 181 -31.21 -17.01 -28.19
N ALA A 182 -31.59 -15.82 -28.67
CA ALA A 182 -30.71 -14.68 -28.79
C ALA A 182 -30.27 -14.18 -27.41
N ALA A 183 -31.22 -14.02 -26.47
CA ALA A 183 -30.93 -13.61 -25.10
C ALA A 183 -30.00 -14.59 -24.38
N GLU A 184 -30.15 -15.90 -24.61
CA GLU A 184 -29.27 -16.91 -24.02
C GLU A 184 -27.84 -16.84 -24.59
N LYS A 185 -27.69 -16.67 -25.92
CA LYS A 185 -26.37 -16.47 -26.55
C LYS A 185 -25.69 -15.20 -26.04
N ASP A 186 -26.43 -14.11 -25.94
CA ASP A 186 -25.93 -12.84 -25.42
C ASP A 186 -25.53 -12.95 -23.95
N PHE A 187 -26.34 -13.62 -23.13
CA PHE A 187 -26.01 -13.91 -21.74
C PHE A 187 -24.70 -14.71 -21.64
N GLN A 188 -24.56 -15.81 -22.38
CA GLN A 188 -23.34 -16.63 -22.37
C GLN A 188 -22.10 -15.88 -22.87
N ALA A 189 -22.24 -15.03 -23.89
CA ALA A 189 -21.15 -14.19 -24.38
C ALA A 189 -20.74 -13.14 -23.34
N ASN A 190 -21.71 -12.46 -22.72
CA ASN A 190 -21.51 -11.45 -21.69
C ASN A 190 -20.88 -12.03 -20.42
N THR A 191 -21.33 -13.21 -19.97
CA THR A 191 -20.73 -13.91 -18.82
C THR A 191 -19.29 -14.31 -19.11
N ARG A 192 -18.99 -14.86 -20.30
CA ARG A 192 -17.61 -15.18 -20.69
C ARG A 192 -16.71 -13.95 -20.75
N MET A 193 -17.22 -12.84 -21.28
CA MET A 193 -16.49 -11.57 -21.32
C MET A 193 -16.20 -11.04 -19.90
N LEU A 194 -17.17 -11.08 -18.99
CA LEU A 194 -17.00 -10.68 -17.59
C LEU A 194 -15.98 -11.57 -16.87
N LEU A 195 -16.05 -12.89 -17.07
CA LEU A 195 -15.09 -13.85 -16.50
C LEU A 195 -13.67 -13.62 -17.05
N ALA A 196 -13.54 -13.35 -18.36
CA ALA A 196 -12.26 -13.02 -18.97
C ALA A 196 -11.70 -11.69 -18.41
N ALA A 197 -12.53 -10.67 -18.27
CA ALA A 197 -12.15 -9.40 -17.66
C ALA A 197 -11.69 -9.57 -16.21
N LEU A 198 -12.40 -10.40 -15.43
CA LEU A 198 -12.01 -10.73 -14.05
C LEU A 198 -10.69 -11.51 -13.99
N ALA A 199 -10.46 -12.45 -14.90
CA ALA A 199 -9.21 -13.20 -14.97
C ALA A 199 -8.02 -12.27 -15.29
N VAL A 200 -8.19 -11.37 -16.27
CA VAL A 200 -7.19 -10.35 -16.61
C VAL A 200 -6.94 -9.41 -15.42
N ALA A 201 -7.98 -8.98 -14.72
CA ALA A 201 -7.89 -8.17 -13.52
C ALA A 201 -7.05 -8.85 -12.43
N ALA A 202 -7.33 -10.13 -12.17
CA ALA A 202 -6.64 -10.92 -11.16
C ALA A 202 -5.15 -11.07 -11.51
N VAL A 203 -4.83 -11.42 -12.76
CA VAL A 203 -3.45 -11.52 -13.24
C VAL A 203 -2.73 -10.18 -13.11
N ALA A 204 -3.36 -9.09 -13.54
CA ALA A 204 -2.79 -7.75 -13.43
C ALA A 204 -2.53 -7.37 -11.97
N ALA A 205 -3.47 -7.65 -11.06
CA ALA A 205 -3.31 -7.40 -9.63
C ALA A 205 -2.17 -8.22 -9.03
N THR A 206 -2.04 -9.51 -9.38
CA THR A 206 -0.93 -10.36 -8.91
C THR A 206 0.42 -9.86 -9.45
N VAL A 207 0.52 -9.57 -10.74
CA VAL A 207 1.75 -9.06 -11.36
C VAL A 207 2.17 -7.73 -10.70
N MET A 208 1.22 -6.82 -10.52
CA MET A 208 1.48 -5.52 -9.91
C MET A 208 1.86 -5.65 -8.43
N GLY A 209 1.18 -6.53 -7.69
CA GLY A 209 1.52 -6.84 -6.30
C GLY A 209 2.92 -7.41 -6.15
N VAL A 210 3.28 -8.40 -6.97
CA VAL A 210 4.64 -8.99 -6.97
C VAL A 210 5.69 -7.94 -7.36
N TRP A 211 5.41 -7.12 -8.37
CA TRP A 211 6.32 -6.07 -8.83
C TRP A 211 6.59 -5.02 -7.73
N ILE A 212 5.54 -4.52 -7.07
CA ILE A 212 5.66 -3.54 -5.98
C ILE A 212 6.39 -4.15 -4.79
N THR A 213 6.03 -5.37 -4.37
CA THR A 213 6.71 -6.05 -3.27
C THR A 213 8.20 -6.24 -3.55
N ARG A 214 8.57 -6.69 -4.76
CA ARG A 214 9.99 -6.84 -5.14
C ARG A 214 10.73 -5.51 -5.17
N ASP A 215 10.08 -4.44 -5.64
CA ASP A 215 10.68 -3.10 -5.68
C ASP A 215 10.90 -2.54 -4.27
N ILE A 216 9.90 -2.65 -3.38
CA ILE A 216 10.00 -2.25 -1.96
C ILE A 216 11.08 -3.07 -1.26
N MET A 217 11.06 -4.40 -1.38
CA MET A 217 12.05 -5.27 -0.76
C MET A 217 13.46 -5.00 -1.29
N GLY A 218 13.59 -4.67 -2.57
CA GLY A 218 14.86 -4.26 -3.18
C GLY A 218 15.39 -2.92 -2.65
N ALA A 219 14.49 -1.95 -2.39
CA ALA A 219 14.84 -0.65 -1.82
C ALA A 219 15.16 -0.73 -0.32
N LEU A 220 14.47 -1.61 0.41
CA LEU A 220 14.72 -1.86 1.83
C LEU A 220 15.98 -2.71 2.04
N GLY A 221 16.23 -3.70 1.17
CA GLY A 221 17.37 -4.61 1.23
C GLY A 221 17.19 -5.78 2.22
N ALA A 222 16.21 -5.72 3.09
CA ALA A 222 15.75 -6.78 3.99
C ALA A 222 14.28 -6.52 4.36
N GLU A 223 13.69 -7.45 5.12
CA GLU A 223 12.36 -7.24 5.68
C GLU A 223 12.34 -6.05 6.65
N PRO A 224 11.24 -5.28 6.73
CA PRO A 224 11.10 -4.14 7.63
C PRO A 224 11.41 -4.47 9.09
N GLN A 225 11.03 -5.66 9.55
CA GLN A 225 11.27 -6.10 10.92
C GLN A 225 12.77 -6.29 11.19
N ALA A 226 13.49 -6.94 10.27
CA ALA A 226 14.94 -7.11 10.38
C ALA A 226 15.70 -5.77 10.36
N LEU A 227 15.21 -4.79 9.59
CA LEU A 227 15.74 -3.42 9.60
C LEU A 227 15.53 -2.75 10.96
N GLY A 228 14.33 -2.89 11.54
CA GLY A 228 14.00 -2.38 12.88
C GLY A 228 14.89 -2.99 13.96
N ASP A 229 15.05 -4.32 13.95
CA ASP A 229 15.89 -5.04 14.92
C ASP A 229 17.36 -4.63 14.80
N ALA A 230 17.88 -4.48 13.58
CA ALA A 230 19.24 -4.03 13.35
C ALA A 230 19.45 -2.59 13.87
N ALA A 231 18.51 -1.68 13.59
CA ALA A 231 18.57 -0.31 14.09
C ALA A 231 18.50 -0.26 15.62
N LEU A 232 17.65 -1.08 16.24
CA LEU A 232 17.51 -1.16 17.70
C LEU A 232 18.80 -1.66 18.37
N ARG A 233 19.44 -2.69 17.81
CA ARG A 233 20.72 -3.20 18.31
C ARG A 233 21.81 -2.13 18.29
N VAL A 234 21.93 -1.39 17.18
CA VAL A 234 22.88 -0.28 17.07
C VAL A 234 22.55 0.81 18.09
N ALA A 235 21.27 1.15 18.28
CA ALA A 235 20.83 2.13 19.27
C ALA A 235 21.13 1.70 20.72
N GLN A 236 21.15 0.40 21.00
CA GLN A 236 21.53 -0.17 22.30
C GLN A 236 23.04 -0.32 22.49
N GLY A 237 23.85 0.07 21.49
CA GLY A 237 25.31 -0.01 21.55
C GLY A 237 25.91 -1.36 21.13
N ASP A 238 25.09 -2.32 20.67
CA ASP A 238 25.61 -3.52 20.01
C ASP A 238 26.05 -3.16 18.58
N LEU A 239 27.36 -2.93 18.44
CA LEU A 239 28.02 -2.60 17.18
C LEU A 239 28.60 -3.84 16.48
N SER A 240 28.04 -5.03 16.71
CA SER A 240 28.36 -6.20 15.90
C SER A 240 27.85 -6.01 14.44
N PRO A 241 28.47 -6.67 13.43
CA PRO A 241 28.06 -6.50 12.04
C PRO A 241 26.57 -6.76 11.80
N VAL A 242 25.92 -5.86 11.03
CA VAL A 242 24.53 -6.03 10.60
C VAL A 242 24.45 -7.19 9.61
N ARG A 243 23.71 -8.25 9.96
CA ARG A 243 23.52 -9.42 9.10
C ARG A 243 22.94 -9.01 7.74
N GLY A 244 23.57 -9.44 6.66
CA GLY A 244 23.16 -9.11 5.29
C GLY A 244 23.47 -7.67 4.86
N GLY A 245 23.96 -6.79 5.74
CA GLY A 245 24.25 -5.39 5.40
C GLY A 245 25.33 -5.22 4.32
N ALA A 246 26.38 -6.05 4.35
CA ALA A 246 27.46 -6.02 3.36
C ALA A 246 27.04 -6.57 1.98
N SER A 247 26.09 -7.52 1.95
CA SER A 247 25.56 -8.13 0.72
C SER A 247 24.28 -7.44 0.21
N ALA A 248 23.77 -6.45 0.94
CA ALA A 248 22.56 -5.73 0.58
C ALA A 248 22.78 -4.89 -0.68
N ARG A 249 21.71 -4.68 -1.44
CA ARG A 249 21.75 -3.86 -2.65
C ARG A 249 22.31 -2.46 -2.32
N PRO A 250 23.30 -1.95 -3.07
CA PRO A 250 23.81 -0.60 -2.88
C PRO A 250 22.69 0.45 -2.93
N GLY A 251 22.68 1.37 -1.97
CA GLY A 251 21.64 2.40 -1.84
C GLY A 251 20.36 1.93 -1.12
N SER A 252 20.29 0.66 -0.72
CA SER A 252 19.20 0.19 0.15
C SER A 252 19.33 0.71 1.59
N VAL A 253 18.23 0.64 2.33
CA VAL A 253 18.22 1.00 3.76
C VAL A 253 19.14 0.06 4.55
N LEU A 254 19.12 -1.25 4.29
CA LEU A 254 19.99 -2.20 4.99
C LEU A 254 21.48 -1.94 4.73
N ALA A 255 21.86 -1.64 3.49
CA ALA A 255 23.24 -1.27 3.17
C ALA A 255 23.67 0.02 3.90
N SER A 256 22.75 0.98 4.03
CA SER A 256 23.02 2.24 4.72
C SER A 256 23.14 2.05 6.24
N LEU A 257 22.29 1.20 6.84
CA LEU A 257 22.40 0.78 8.24
C LEU A 257 23.72 0.05 8.52
N GLY A 258 24.14 -0.85 7.63
CA GLY A 258 25.43 -1.54 7.76
C GLY A 258 26.62 -0.56 7.76
N ARG A 259 26.62 0.42 6.84
CA ARG A 259 27.66 1.47 6.83
C ARG A 259 27.63 2.36 8.06
N MET A 260 26.45 2.73 8.53
CA MET A 260 26.28 3.52 9.76
C MET A 260 26.85 2.78 10.98
N GLN A 261 26.50 1.50 11.12
CA GLN A 261 27.03 0.64 12.19
C GLN A 261 28.56 0.54 12.11
N GLN A 262 29.12 0.30 10.92
CA GLN A 262 30.57 0.21 10.74
C GLN A 262 31.29 1.51 11.11
N ALA A 263 30.75 2.66 10.70
CA ALA A 263 31.31 3.96 11.06
C ALA A 263 31.28 4.20 12.58
N LEU A 264 30.16 3.87 13.25
CA LEU A 264 30.05 3.96 14.70
C LEU A 264 31.05 3.03 15.40
N ALA A 265 31.23 1.79 14.92
CA ALA A 265 32.19 0.85 15.47
C ALA A 265 33.64 1.37 15.38
N GLN A 266 33.99 2.01 14.26
CA GLN A 266 35.31 2.64 14.10
C GLN A 266 35.51 3.81 15.07
N VAL A 267 34.51 4.67 15.24
CA VAL A 267 34.58 5.79 16.18
C VAL A 267 34.75 5.27 17.61
N VAL A 268 33.93 4.32 18.05
CA VAL A 268 34.03 3.74 19.40
C VAL A 268 35.36 3.02 19.61
N GLY A 269 35.85 2.28 18.60
CA GLY A 269 37.16 1.65 18.64
C GLY A 269 38.30 2.66 18.78
N SER A 270 38.26 3.77 18.04
CA SER A 270 39.25 4.85 18.15
C SER A 270 39.24 5.52 19.52
N VAL A 271 38.05 5.75 20.09
CA VAL A 271 37.91 6.30 21.46
C VAL A 271 38.51 5.33 22.47
N ARG A 272 38.20 4.04 22.40
CA ARG A 272 38.76 3.03 23.31
C ARG A 272 40.29 2.98 23.23
N ASN A 273 40.87 2.92 22.03
CA ASN A 273 42.32 2.90 21.86
C ASN A 273 42.98 4.17 22.43
N THR A 274 42.34 5.32 22.27
CA THR A 274 42.80 6.59 22.84
C THR A 274 42.75 6.55 24.37
N SER A 275 41.67 6.04 24.96
CA SER A 275 41.53 5.85 26.40
C SER A 275 42.58 4.89 26.97
N ASP A 276 42.86 3.76 26.30
CA ASP A 276 43.90 2.81 26.71
C ASP A 276 45.31 3.45 26.66
N SER A 277 45.55 4.29 25.64
CA SER A 277 46.81 5.06 25.53
C SER A 277 46.95 6.10 26.64
N ILE A 278 45.86 6.81 26.99
CA ILE A 278 45.83 7.76 28.11
C ILE A 278 46.05 7.04 29.45
N ALA A 279 45.42 5.88 29.64
CA ALA A 279 45.57 5.08 30.86
C ALA A 279 47.02 4.61 31.03
N THR A 280 47.63 4.11 29.95
CA THR A 280 49.04 3.72 29.92
C THR A 280 49.96 4.89 30.23
N GLY A 281 49.76 6.04 29.56
CA GLY A 281 50.54 7.25 29.81
C GLY A 281 50.39 7.78 31.24
N SER A 282 49.18 7.71 31.79
CA SER A 282 48.92 8.09 33.18
C SER A 282 49.64 7.18 34.18
N ALA A 283 49.71 5.87 33.92
CA ALA A 283 50.47 4.93 34.75
C ALA A 283 51.99 5.17 34.67
N GLN A 284 52.50 5.53 33.49
CA GLN A 284 53.91 5.94 33.31
C GLN A 284 54.22 7.24 34.06
N ILE A 285 53.34 8.23 33.99
CA ILE A 285 53.46 9.48 34.76
C ILE A 285 53.46 9.19 36.26
N ALA A 286 52.55 8.35 36.74
CA ALA A 286 52.48 7.98 38.15
C ALA A 286 53.80 7.32 38.62
N THR A 287 54.35 6.41 37.81
CA THR A 287 55.65 5.76 38.09
C THR A 287 56.80 6.77 38.08
N GLY A 288 56.85 7.65 37.08
CA GLY A 288 57.88 8.70 37.00
C GLY A 288 57.80 9.70 38.15
N ASN A 289 56.59 10.02 38.62
CA ASN A 289 56.39 10.89 39.77
C ASN A 289 56.86 10.23 41.07
N ALA A 290 56.70 8.91 41.22
CA ALA A 290 57.24 8.17 42.36
C ALA A 290 58.78 8.16 42.38
N ASP A 291 59.43 7.92 41.22
CA ASP A 291 60.90 8.00 41.09
C ASP A 291 61.42 9.41 41.39
N LEU A 292 60.76 10.44 40.85
CA LEU A 292 61.12 11.83 41.14
C LEU A 292 60.97 12.15 42.62
N SER A 293 59.90 11.69 43.28
CA SER A 293 59.70 11.85 44.72
C SER A 293 60.84 11.20 45.51
N GLN A 294 61.19 9.95 45.18
CA GLN A 294 62.30 9.23 45.82
C GLN A 294 63.64 9.98 45.65
N ARG A 295 63.98 10.42 44.43
CA ARG A 295 65.21 11.18 44.18
C ARG A 295 65.22 12.52 44.91
N THR A 296 64.06 13.16 45.05
CA THR A 296 63.92 14.40 45.82
C THR A 296 64.17 14.15 47.31
N GLU A 297 63.69 13.03 47.86
CA GLU A 297 63.98 12.60 49.24
C GLU A 297 65.48 12.29 49.45
N GLU A 298 66.11 11.57 48.52
CA GLU A 298 67.56 11.27 48.55
C GLU A 298 68.41 12.55 48.49
N GLN A 299 68.02 13.51 47.63
CA GLN A 299 68.70 14.79 47.52
C GLN A 299 68.51 15.64 48.78
N ALA A 300 67.32 15.65 49.37
CA ALA A 300 67.07 16.30 50.65
C ALA A 300 67.95 15.70 51.75
N SER A 301 68.08 14.38 51.81
CA SER A 301 68.98 13.68 52.75
C SER A 301 70.45 14.04 52.52
N SER A 302 70.90 14.10 51.26
CA SER A 302 72.27 14.49 50.90
C SER A 302 72.58 15.95 51.27
N LEU A 303 71.62 16.85 51.09
CA LEU A 303 71.73 18.24 51.53
C LEU A 303 71.79 18.34 53.05
N GLN A 304 71.02 17.53 53.77
CA GLN A 304 71.07 17.48 55.23
C GLN A 304 72.42 16.97 55.74
N LEU A 305 72.99 15.94 55.09
CA LEU A 305 74.35 15.48 55.39
C LEU A 305 75.37 16.59 55.10
N THR A 306 75.27 17.27 53.96
CA THR A 306 76.16 18.39 53.60
C THR A 306 76.08 19.53 54.61
N ALA A 307 74.87 19.89 55.06
CA ALA A 307 74.67 20.90 56.09
C ALA A 307 75.36 20.50 57.40
N SER A 308 75.21 19.24 57.82
CA SER A 308 75.90 18.70 59.00
C SER A 308 77.43 18.70 58.84
N THR A 309 77.96 18.34 57.66
CA THR A 309 79.40 18.41 57.39
C THR A 309 79.91 19.86 57.40
N MET A 310 79.09 20.81 56.92
CA MET A 310 79.42 22.24 56.98
C MET A 310 79.43 22.78 58.42
N GLU A 311 78.53 22.30 59.29
CA GLU A 311 78.59 22.61 60.73
C GLU A 311 79.88 22.08 61.35
N GLU A 312 80.25 20.83 61.08
CA GLU A 312 81.49 20.22 61.58
C GLU A 312 82.73 20.94 61.06
N LEU A 313 82.78 21.27 59.77
CA LEU A 313 83.84 22.10 59.18
C LEU A 313 83.92 23.48 59.83
N THR A 314 82.79 24.12 60.10
CA THR A 314 82.74 25.41 60.80
C THR A 314 83.36 25.29 62.19
N THR A 315 83.08 24.20 62.92
CA THR A 315 83.71 23.90 64.21
C THR A 315 85.22 23.74 64.08
N ILE A 316 85.70 22.98 63.08
CA ILE A 316 87.14 22.77 62.84
C ILE A 316 87.83 24.09 62.45
N VAL A 317 87.22 24.91 61.59
CA VAL A 317 87.77 26.22 61.20
C VAL A 317 87.87 27.14 62.41
N ARG A 318 86.85 27.14 63.28
CA ARG A 318 86.89 27.89 64.55
C ARG A 318 88.03 27.41 65.44
N GLN A 319 88.21 26.10 65.58
CA GLN A 319 89.31 25.51 66.34
C GLN A 319 90.69 25.85 65.74
N ASN A 320 90.83 25.86 64.41
CA ASN A 320 92.05 26.28 63.72
C ASN A 320 92.35 27.77 63.94
N ALA A 321 91.32 28.63 63.93
CA ALA A 321 91.47 30.05 64.23
C ALA A 321 91.95 30.27 65.68
N ASP A 322 91.37 29.57 66.65
CA ASP A 322 91.80 29.60 68.05
C ASP A 322 93.25 29.10 68.20
N THR A 323 93.61 28.02 67.50
CA THR A 323 94.98 27.47 67.49
C THR A 323 95.98 28.44 66.88
N ALA A 324 95.63 29.09 65.76
CA ALA A 324 96.47 30.11 65.13
C ALA A 324 96.65 31.33 66.05
N GLN A 325 95.60 31.74 66.77
CA GLN A 325 95.68 32.81 67.77
C GLN A 325 96.61 32.42 68.93
N GLN A 326 96.52 31.20 69.45
CA GLN A 326 97.44 30.68 70.47
C GLN A 326 98.88 30.63 69.95
N ALA A 327 99.11 30.15 68.73
CA ALA A 327 100.43 30.11 68.12
C ALA A 327 101.02 31.51 67.94
N ASN A 328 100.20 32.49 67.53
CA ASN A 328 100.62 33.89 67.43
C ASN A 328 101.00 34.48 68.80
N GLN A 329 100.24 34.17 69.86
CA GLN A 329 100.58 34.56 71.23
C GLN A 329 101.92 33.94 71.67
N LEU A 330 102.14 32.67 71.38
CA LEU A 330 103.38 31.97 71.70
C LEU A 330 104.57 32.56 70.93
N ALA A 331 104.41 32.87 69.64
CA ALA A 331 105.43 33.52 68.83
C ALA A 331 105.74 34.94 69.33
N SER A 332 104.73 35.70 69.75
CA SER A 332 104.91 37.01 70.37
C SER A 332 105.67 36.91 71.70
N ALA A 333 105.38 35.90 72.52
CA ALA A 333 106.09 35.64 73.77
C ALA A 333 107.55 35.23 73.52
N ALA A 334 107.81 34.40 72.51
CA ALA A 334 109.16 34.03 72.10
C ALA A 334 109.95 35.24 71.57
N THR A 335 109.29 36.15 70.85
CA THR A 335 109.90 37.40 70.37
C THR A 335 110.28 38.32 71.53
N LEU A 336 109.39 38.49 72.51
CA LEU A 336 109.68 39.22 73.75
C LEU A 336 110.87 38.62 74.52
N ALA A 337 110.91 37.29 74.66
CA ALA A 337 112.04 36.60 75.29
C ALA A 337 113.35 36.78 74.51
N ALA A 338 113.28 36.82 73.18
CA ALA A 338 114.45 37.10 72.34
C ALA A 338 114.91 38.57 72.45
N GLU A 339 113.99 39.53 72.61
CA GLU A 339 114.31 40.94 72.89
C GLU A 339 114.98 41.11 74.26
N GLU A 340 114.44 40.50 75.32
CA GLU A 340 115.08 40.48 76.65
C GLU A 340 116.47 39.80 76.58
N GLY A 341 116.58 38.68 75.87
CA GLY A 341 117.85 38.00 75.62
C GLY A 341 118.84 38.90 74.87
N GLY A 342 118.38 39.67 73.88
CA GLY A 342 119.15 40.67 73.16
C GLY A 342 119.66 41.79 74.06
N GLU A 343 118.85 42.26 75.01
CA GLU A 343 119.25 43.25 76.01
C GLU A 343 120.33 42.73 76.98
N VAL A 344 120.22 41.45 77.38
CA VAL A 344 121.24 40.77 78.20
C VAL A 344 122.56 40.65 77.42
N VAL A 345 122.53 40.21 76.15
CA VAL A 345 123.72 40.15 75.30
C VAL A 345 124.32 41.55 75.09
N GLY A 346 123.47 42.57 74.89
CA GLY A 346 123.91 43.97 74.82
C GLY A 346 124.64 44.44 76.08
N ARG A 347 124.16 44.08 77.28
CA ARG A 347 124.86 44.34 78.55
C ARG A 347 126.20 43.60 78.65
N VAL A 348 126.30 42.37 78.14
CA VAL A 348 127.56 41.61 78.09
C VAL A 348 128.58 42.28 77.17
N VAL A 349 128.17 42.75 76.00
CA VAL A 349 129.06 43.50 75.07
C VAL A 349 129.52 44.81 75.70
N ALA A 350 128.63 45.57 76.35
CA ALA A 350 129.01 46.79 77.06
C ALA A 350 130.00 46.51 78.21
N THR A 351 129.84 45.39 78.91
CA THR A 351 130.78 44.95 79.96
C THR A 351 132.13 44.56 79.37
N MET A 352 132.14 43.83 78.24
CA MET A 352 133.36 43.49 77.51
C MET A 352 134.10 44.73 76.98
N ASP A 353 133.38 45.74 76.49
CA ASP A 353 133.97 47.02 76.06
C ASP A 353 134.53 47.82 77.26
N GLY A 354 133.85 47.76 78.41
CA GLY A 354 134.35 48.27 79.68
C GLY A 354 135.65 47.61 80.14
N ILE A 355 135.79 46.28 79.99
CA ILE A 355 137.04 45.53 80.29
C ILE A 355 138.15 45.94 79.30
N ALA A 356 137.82 46.12 78.02
CA ALA A 356 138.76 46.56 76.99
C ALA A 356 139.27 48.00 77.22
N GLN A 357 138.43 48.90 77.75
CA GLN A 357 138.85 50.24 78.19
C GLN A 357 139.69 50.20 79.46
N ALA A 358 139.33 49.39 80.46
CA ALA A 358 140.12 49.23 81.68
C ALA A 358 141.54 48.69 81.40
N SER A 359 141.67 47.77 80.44
CA SER A 359 142.98 47.20 80.04
C SER A 359 143.91 48.21 79.35
N ARG A 360 143.36 49.25 78.68
CA ARG A 360 144.15 50.31 78.02
C ARG A 360 144.68 51.39 78.96
N LYS A 361 144.19 51.45 80.21
CA LYS A 361 144.58 52.46 81.20
C LYS A 361 145.72 52.00 82.13
N ILE A 362 146.14 50.74 82.02
CA ILE A 362 147.17 50.09 82.87
C ILE A 362 148.51 49.91 82.12
N ALA A 363 148.61 50.30 80.84
CA ALA A 363 149.81 50.16 80.00
C ALA A 363 150.59 51.46 79.81
#